data_AF-A0A8J6XG34-F1
#
_entry.id   AF-A0A8J6XG34-F1
#
_cell.length_a   1.000
_cell.length_b   1.000
_cell.length_c   1.000
_cell.angle_alpha   90.00
_cell.angle_beta   90.00
_cell.angle_gamma   90.00
#
_symmetry.space_group_name_H-M   'P 1'
#
loop_
_entity.id
_entity.type
_entity.pdbx_description
1 polymer ?
#
loop_
_entity_poly.entity_id
_entity_poly.type
_entity_poly.pdbx_seq_one_letter_code
_entity_poly.pdbx_strand_id
1 'polypeptide(L)' 'MLGRQIAQARGLRVTGLLGVLDEAGRQNLLDFPDSINRLQQTTFRASSKLIQVLLQKYQNNDS' A
#
# COMPACT_ATOMS: atom_id res chain seq x y z
N MET A 1 18.14 9.38 -0.34
CA MET A 1 16.75 9.25 0.14
C MET A 1 15.88 10.39 -0.41
N LEU A 2 15.66 10.52 -1.73
CA LEU A 2 14.80 11.59 -2.28
C LEU A 2 13.34 11.16 -2.53
N GLY A 3 13.10 9.91 -2.95
CA GLY A 3 11.77 9.46 -3.37
C GLY A 3 10.70 9.46 -2.26
N ARG A 4 11.09 9.23 -1.00
CA ARG A 4 10.17 9.20 0.15
C ARG A 4 9.68 10.59 0.55
N GLN A 5 10.57 11.59 0.51
CA GLN A 5 10.27 12.94 0.97
C GLN A 5 9.37 13.69 -0.03
N ILE A 6 9.60 13.49 -1.33
CA ILE A 6 8.79 14.14 -2.39
C ILE A 6 7.36 13.57 -2.42
N ALA A 7 7.17 12.28 -2.15
CA ALA A 7 5.85 11.64 -2.08
C ALA A 7 5.03 12.10 -0.87
N GLN A 8 5.69 12.33 0.28
CA GLN A 8 5.04 12.86 1.48
C GLN A 8 4.63 14.33 1.33
N ALA A 9 5.39 15.12 0.58
CA ALA A 9 5.14 16.55 0.39
C ALA A 9 3.95 16.88 -0.53
N ARG A 10 3.46 15.93 -1.34
CA ARG A 10 2.45 16.19 -2.38
C ARG A 10 1.07 15.57 -2.15
N GLY A 11 0.82 14.99 -0.97
CA GLY A 11 -0.51 14.47 -0.60
C GLY A 11 -1.04 13.32 -1.48
N LEU A 12 -0.23 12.75 -2.38
CA LEU A 12 -0.67 11.74 -3.33
C LEU A 12 0.35 10.60 -3.50
N ARG A 13 -0.14 9.43 -3.06
CA ARG A 13 0.07 8.06 -3.54
C ARG A 13 1.50 7.62 -3.86
N VAL A 14 1.98 6.69 -3.05
CA VAL A 14 3.15 5.84 -3.33
C VAL A 14 2.88 5.02 -4.60
N THR A 15 3.21 5.56 -5.77
CA THR A 15 3.08 4.93 -7.09
C THR A 15 4.24 3.96 -7.35
N GLY A 16 4.31 2.92 -6.52
CA GLY A 16 4.98 1.66 -6.85
C GLY A 16 3.92 0.55 -6.89
N LEU A 17 4.35 -0.71 -6.84
CA LEU A 17 3.46 -1.87 -6.79
C LEU A 17 2.34 -1.76 -5.71
N LEU A 18 2.64 -1.15 -4.56
CA LEU A 18 1.65 -0.89 -3.50
C LEU A 18 0.49 -0.01 -3.94
N GLY A 19 0.73 0.97 -4.81
CA GLY A 19 -0.33 1.83 -5.36
C GLY A 19 -1.24 1.08 -6.33
N VAL A 20 -0.68 0.12 -7.08
CA VAL A 20 -1.46 -0.77 -7.97
C VAL A 20 -2.34 -1.69 -7.13
N LEU A 21 -1.80 -2.28 -6.06
CA LEU A 21 -2.58 -3.10 -5.13
C LEU A 21 -3.69 -2.28 -4.44
N ASP A 22 -3.42 -1.02 -4.04
CA ASP A 22 -4.44 -0.15 -3.41
C ASP A 22 -5.56 0.25 -4.38
N GLU A 23 -5.26 0.40 -5.67
CA GLU A 23 -6.32 0.64 -6.66
C GLU A 23 -7.14 -0.63 -6.92
N ALA A 24 -6.46 -1.77 -7.10
CA ALA A 24 -7.13 -3.04 -7.35
C ALA A 24 -8.01 -3.48 -6.18
N GLY A 25 -7.55 -3.31 -4.93
CA GLY A 25 -8.37 -3.61 -3.76
C GLY A 25 -9.58 -2.67 -3.62
N ARG A 26 -9.44 -1.38 -3.93
CA ARG A 26 -10.59 -0.44 -3.94
C ARG A 26 -11.64 -0.79 -5.00
N GLN A 27 -11.21 -1.44 -6.08
CA GLN A 27 -12.09 -1.91 -7.14
C GLN A 27 -12.60 -3.35 -6.89
N ASN A 28 -12.36 -3.93 -5.70
CA ASN A 28 -12.70 -5.31 -5.35
C ASN A 28 -12.12 -6.37 -6.31
N LEU A 29 -10.99 -6.06 -6.95
CA LEU A 29 -10.31 -6.98 -7.87
C LEU A 29 -9.37 -7.93 -7.14
N LEU A 30 -9.04 -7.65 -5.88
CA LEU A 30 -8.23 -8.49 -5.01
C LEU A 30 -8.51 -8.19 -3.53
N ASP A 31 -8.16 -9.15 -2.67
CA ASP A 31 -8.03 -8.91 -1.24
C ASP A 31 -6.68 -8.21 -0.97
N PHE A 32 -6.76 -6.97 -0.49
CA PHE A 32 -5.58 -6.16 -0.26
C PHE A 32 -4.71 -6.67 0.89
N PRO A 33 -5.25 -6.97 2.10
CA PRO A 33 -4.50 -7.64 3.15
C PRO A 33 -3.72 -8.88 2.70
N ASP A 34 -4.36 -9.79 1.98
CA ASP A 34 -3.73 -11.03 1.51
C ASP A 34 -2.65 -10.76 0.46
N SER A 35 -2.89 -9.79 -0.42
CA SER A 35 -1.91 -9.41 -1.44
C SER A 35 -0.66 -8.79 -0.83
N ILE A 36 -0.80 -8.02 0.26
CA ILE A 36 0.32 -7.48 1.03
C ILE A 36 1.10 -8.60 1.73
N ASN A 37 0.42 -9.57 2.34
CA ASN A 37 1.07 -10.73 2.97
C ASN A 37 1.92 -11.52 1.97
N ARG A 38 1.40 -11.76 0.76
CA ARG A 38 2.13 -12.41 -0.34
C ARG A 38 3.32 -11.56 -0.81
N LEU A 39 3.14 -10.25 -0.93
CA LEU A 39 4.20 -9.35 -1.38
C LEU A 39 5.37 -9.31 -0.40
N GLN A 40 5.12 -9.41 0.90
CA GLN A 40 6.15 -9.47 1.95
C GLN A 40 6.99 -10.75 1.92
N GLN A 41 6.51 -11.83 1.30
CA GLN A 41 7.27 -13.06 1.11
C GLN A 41 8.27 -12.97 -0.06
N THR A 42 8.26 -11.86 -0.81
CA THR A 42 9.19 -11.61 -1.92
C THR A 42 10.38 -10.74 -1.47
N THR A 43 11.28 -10.42 -2.40
CA THR A 43 12.39 -9.48 -2.16
C THR A 43 11.94 -8.01 -2.11
N PHE A 44 10.63 -7.74 -2.24
CA PHE A 44 10.07 -6.40 -2.17
C PHE A 44 10.29 -5.76 -0.79
N ARG A 45 10.94 -4.60 -0.77
CA ARG A 45 11.21 -3.84 0.46
C ARG A 45 10.32 -2.61 0.54
N ALA A 46 9.51 -2.55 1.59
CA ALA A 46 8.77 -1.36 1.99
C ALA A 46 8.89 -1.15 3.50
N SER A 47 8.70 0.09 3.95
CA SER A 47 8.72 0.36 5.39
C SER A 47 7.49 -0.24 6.07
N SER A 48 7.66 -0.95 7.19
CA SER A 48 6.56 -1.56 7.95
C SER A 48 5.48 -0.55 8.37
N LYS A 49 5.89 0.69 8.71
CA LYS A 49 4.96 1.79 9.02
C LYS A 49 4.02 2.14 7.86
N LEU A 50 4.53 2.10 6.62
CA LEU A 50 3.71 2.36 5.43
C LEU A 50 2.68 1.25 5.22
N ILE A 51 3.11 -0.01 5.36
CA ILE A 51 2.20 -1.16 5.22
C ILE A 51 1.08 -1.11 6.27
N GLN A 52 1.41 -0.82 7.52
CA GLN A 52 0.41 -0.70 8.59
C GLN A 52 -0.63 0.37 8.30
N VAL A 53 -0.20 1.56 7.85
CA VAL A 53 -1.13 2.66 7.48
C VAL A 53 -2.06 2.23 6.33
N LEU A 54 -1.53 1.50 5.34
CA LEU A 54 -2.34 1.01 4.22
C LEU A 54 -3.35 -0.06 4.68
N LEU A 55 -2.94 -1.01 5.52
CA LEU A 55 -3.85 -2.04 6.05
C LEU A 55 -4.98 -1.43 6.90
N GLN A 56 -4.68 -0.46 7.77
CA GLN A 56 -5.69 0.24 8.56
C GLN A 56 -6.70 0.98 7.68
N LYS A 57 -6.24 1.61 6.59
CA LYS A 57 -7.13 2.28 5.63
C LYS A 57 -8.13 1.28 5.02
N TYR A 58 -7.72 0.04 4.76
CA TYR A 58 -8.61 -0.99 4.23
C TYR A 58 -9.62 -1.48 5.27
N GLN A 59 -9.17 -1.75 6.49
CA GLN A 59 -10.06 -2.17 7.59
C GLN A 59 -11.17 -1.15 7.90
N ASN A 60 -10.92 0.14 7.65
CA ASN A 60 -11.90 1.21 7.89
C ASN A 60 -12.81 1.52 6.69
N ASN A 61 -12.56 0.94 5.50
CA ASN A 61 -13.44 1.10 4.33
C ASN A 61 -14.48 -0.02 4.20
N ASP A 62 -14.35 -1.09 5.00
CA ASP A 62 -15.33 -2.20 5.09
C ASP A 62 -16.43 -1.94 6.14
N SER A 63 -16.74 -0.66 6.46
CA SER A 63 -17.78 -0.25 7.42
C SER A 63 -18.83 0.66 6.80
#